data_AF-A0A4C1XZQ5-F1
#
_entry.id   AF-A0A4C1XZQ5-F1
#
_cell.length_a   1.000
_cell.length_b   1.000
_cell.length_c   1.000
_cell.angle_alpha   90.00
_cell.angle_beta   90.00
_cell.angle_gamma   90.00
#
_symmetry.space_group_name_H-M   'P 1'
#
loop_
_entity.id
_entity.type
_entity.pdbx_description
1 polymer ?
#
loop_
_entity_poly.entity_id
_entity_poly.type
_entity_poly.pdbx_seq_one_letter_code
_entity_poly.pdbx_strand_id
1 'polypeptide(L)'
;MLAPYADDSAYFASSRRADLAAKRIQRVFDLLSKWLYKWRMAVDVSKTAALLTGSQRILSDQLRLRGQTMNRTARAVRLRLRPILVSRLPTRTKIAIYKCYIRSRPTYAAPAWFALCSKLQCQRLQAQQNVVLRTIAGAGWYFKNDVIARDLKVESLEEFVRMLAQRAFNRADAGPYTSLHNLALQYYQPTKGYHLPRDLLSKSFNEEKV
;
A
#
# COMPACT_ATOMS: atom_id res chain seq x y z
N MET A 1 12.89 1.55 3.24
CA MET A 1 12.52 2.07 1.92
C MET A 1 11.52 3.18 2.12
N LEU A 2 11.72 4.33 1.48
CA LEU A 2 10.88 5.52 1.57
C LEU A 2 10.16 5.70 0.23
N ALA A 3 8.88 6.02 0.27
CA ALA A 3 8.11 6.35 -0.93
C ALA A 3 7.18 7.54 -0.65
N PRO A 4 7.56 8.76 -1.08
CA PRO A 4 6.76 9.97 -0.91
C PRO A 4 5.79 10.16 -2.09
N TYR A 5 4.59 10.67 -1.81
CA TYR A 5 3.64 11.15 -2.80
C TYR A 5 2.88 12.35 -2.23
N ALA A 6 3.11 13.54 -2.80
CA ALA A 6 2.60 14.80 -2.27
C ALA A 6 2.97 14.99 -0.77
N ASP A 7 1.97 15.10 0.10
CA ASP A 7 2.10 15.19 1.57
C ASP A 7 2.17 13.82 2.26
N ASP A 8 1.74 12.74 1.58
CA ASP A 8 1.72 11.38 2.12
C ASP A 8 3.05 10.67 1.88
N SER A 9 3.67 10.15 2.94
CA SER A 9 4.93 9.39 2.85
C SER A 9 4.78 7.99 3.45
N ALA A 10 5.08 6.96 2.67
CA ALA A 10 5.08 5.57 3.10
C ALA A 10 6.49 5.09 3.43
N TYR A 11 6.67 4.48 4.61
CA TYR A 11 7.93 3.89 5.05
C TYR A 11 7.79 2.38 5.22
N PHE A 12 8.65 1.64 4.54
CA PHE A 12 8.67 0.18 4.60
C PHE A 12 9.99 -0.32 5.20
N ALA A 13 9.88 -1.21 6.17
CA ALA A 13 10.99 -2.03 6.65
C ALA A 13 10.56 -3.49 6.79
N SER A 14 11.45 -4.40 6.41
CA SER A 14 11.30 -5.83 6.60
C SER A 14 12.43 -6.37 7.48
N SER A 15 12.10 -7.35 8.31
CA SER A 15 13.05 -8.09 9.15
C SER A 15 12.39 -9.41 9.58
N ARG A 16 13.19 -10.45 9.85
CA ARG A 16 12.72 -11.70 10.47
C ARG A 16 12.21 -11.48 11.89
N ARG A 17 12.80 -10.51 12.60
CA ARG A 17 12.38 -10.10 13.94
C ARG A 17 11.67 -8.75 13.90
N ALA A 18 10.51 -8.67 14.55
CA ALA A 18 9.66 -7.47 14.54
C ALA A 18 10.32 -6.28 15.24
N ASP A 19 11.02 -6.52 16.35
CA ASP A 19 11.81 -5.52 17.11
C ASP A 19 12.83 -4.78 16.23
N LEU A 20 13.57 -5.52 15.40
CA LEU A 20 14.56 -4.94 14.50
C LEU A 20 13.90 -4.13 13.37
N ALA A 21 12.73 -4.56 12.88
CA ALA A 21 11.96 -3.78 11.91
C ALA A 21 11.46 -2.46 12.53
N ALA A 22 10.93 -2.48 13.77
CA ALA A 22 10.55 -1.25 14.47
C ALA A 22 11.76 -0.34 14.68
N LYS A 23 12.87 -0.85 15.21
CA LYS A 23 14.08 -0.03 15.42
C LYS A 23 14.61 0.60 14.13
N ARG A 24 14.47 -0.08 12.99
CA ARG A 24 14.81 0.47 11.67
C ARG A 24 13.86 1.60 11.27
N ILE A 25 12.55 1.44 11.45
CA ILE A 25 11.55 2.47 11.17
C ILE A 25 11.70 3.67 12.12
N GLN A 26 11.92 3.42 13.40
CA GLN A 26 12.11 4.45 14.42
C GLN A 26 13.32 5.32 14.12
N ARG A 27 14.46 4.73 13.74
CA ARG A 27 15.64 5.51 13.30
C ARG A 27 15.32 6.44 12.13
N VAL A 28 14.51 5.97 11.18
CA VAL A 28 14.10 6.80 10.05
C VAL A 28 13.20 7.95 10.53
N PHE A 29 12.26 7.70 11.45
CA PHE A 29 11.42 8.73 12.05
C PHE A 29 12.19 9.76 12.88
N ASP A 30 13.23 9.35 13.60
CA ASP A 30 14.07 10.25 14.39
C ASP A 30 14.85 11.21 13.47
N LEU A 31 15.43 10.66 12.39
CA LEU A 31 16.12 11.46 11.36
C LEU A 31 15.16 12.39 10.62
N LEU A 32 13.98 11.87 10.26
CA LEU A 32 12.93 12.66 9.61
C LEU A 32 12.49 13.82 10.49
N SER A 33 12.28 13.57 11.78
CA SER A 33 11.83 14.60 12.73
C SER A 33 12.83 15.75 12.82
N LYS A 34 14.14 15.44 12.82
CA LYS A 34 15.21 16.45 12.76
C LYS A 34 15.19 17.24 11.46
N TRP A 35 14.99 16.56 10.33
CA TRP A 35 14.91 17.20 9.02
C TRP A 35 13.68 18.11 8.90
N LEU A 36 12.50 17.63 9.29
CA LEU A 36 11.25 18.39 9.29
C LEU A 36 11.33 19.62 10.20
N TYR A 37 11.98 19.50 11.37
CA TYR A 37 12.23 20.62 12.26
C TYR A 37 13.10 21.68 11.58
N LYS A 38 14.20 21.26 10.93
CA LYS A 38 15.08 22.16 10.16
C LYS A 38 14.33 22.92 9.07
N TRP A 39 13.39 22.26 8.39
CA TRP A 39 12.58 22.84 7.32
C TRP A 39 11.25 23.45 7.77
N ARG A 40 11.03 23.59 9.10
CA ARG A 40 9.81 24.14 9.71
C ARG A 40 8.50 23.50 9.19
N MET A 41 8.53 22.22 8.87
CA MET A 41 7.35 21.47 8.42
C MET A 41 6.60 20.86 9.61
N ALA A 42 5.30 21.15 9.72
CA ALA A 42 4.43 20.54 10.72
C ALA A 42 3.95 19.17 10.23
N VAL A 43 4.15 18.12 11.03
CA VAL A 43 3.65 16.77 10.73
C VAL A 43 2.53 16.40 11.68
N ASP A 44 1.42 15.97 11.10
CA ASP A 44 0.26 15.49 11.82
C ASP A 44 0.41 13.99 12.14
N VAL A 45 0.76 13.70 13.39
CA VAL A 45 0.95 12.32 13.88
C VAL A 45 -0.38 11.55 13.89
N SER A 46 -1.51 12.25 14.01
CA SER A 46 -2.84 11.61 14.07
C SER A 46 -3.26 10.98 12.74
N LYS A 47 -2.76 11.53 11.62
CA LYS A 47 -2.96 11.02 10.26
C LYS A 47 -1.99 9.89 9.91
N THR A 48 -0.90 9.73 10.66
CA THR A 48 0.14 8.76 10.33
C THR A 48 -0.21 7.36 10.85
N ALA A 49 -0.20 6.38 9.96
CA ALA A 49 -0.70 5.04 10.22
C ALA A 49 0.41 3.97 10.10
N ALA A 50 0.62 3.18 11.15
CA ALA A 50 1.53 2.04 11.10
C ALA A 50 0.80 0.76 10.65
N LEU A 51 1.28 0.16 9.56
CA LEU A 51 0.79 -1.09 8.98
C LEU A 51 1.73 -2.25 9.32
N LEU A 52 1.38 -3.06 10.33
CA LEU A 52 2.13 -4.26 10.70
C LEU A 52 1.57 -5.50 10.00
N THR A 53 2.24 -5.95 8.95
CA THR A 53 1.99 -7.24 8.29
C THR A 53 2.92 -8.31 8.89
N GLY A 54 2.53 -8.93 9.99
CA GLY A 54 3.27 -10.01 10.66
C GLY A 54 2.46 -10.65 11.80
N SER A 55 2.78 -11.89 12.14
CA SER A 55 2.09 -12.65 13.21
C SER A 55 2.42 -12.12 14.62
N GLN A 56 3.58 -11.49 14.79
CA GLN A 56 4.04 -11.00 16.09
C GLN A 56 3.22 -9.79 16.59
N ARG A 57 2.64 -9.93 17.79
CA ARG A 57 1.69 -8.98 18.42
C ARG A 57 2.36 -7.81 19.17
N ILE A 58 3.67 -7.88 19.43
CA ILE A 58 4.32 -7.22 20.59
C ILE A 58 4.86 -5.80 20.31
N LEU A 59 4.76 -5.28 19.08
CA LEU A 59 5.55 -4.09 18.68
C LEU A 59 4.90 -2.71 18.89
N SER A 60 3.91 -2.57 19.78
CA SER A 60 3.11 -1.33 19.82
C SER A 60 3.80 -0.16 20.52
N ASP A 61 4.65 -0.42 21.52
CA ASP A 61 5.18 0.66 22.37
C ASP A 61 6.45 1.32 21.84
N GLN A 62 7.03 0.78 20.76
CA GLN A 62 8.35 1.21 20.24
C GLN A 62 8.30 2.18 19.07
N LEU A 63 7.15 2.39 18.42
CA LEU A 63 7.04 3.31 17.28
C LEU A 63 6.39 4.61 17.73
N ARG A 64 7.21 5.62 17.98
CA ARG A 64 6.80 6.97 18.40
C ARG A 64 7.25 7.99 17.37
N LEU A 65 6.34 8.88 16.97
CA LEU A 65 6.68 10.05 16.16
C LEU A 65 6.40 11.29 17.02
N ARG A 66 7.41 12.15 17.22
CA ARG A 66 7.34 13.28 18.17
C ARG A 66 6.86 12.89 19.60
N GLY A 67 7.22 11.70 20.07
CA GLY A 67 6.83 11.22 21.40
C GLY A 67 5.40 10.67 21.51
N GLN A 68 4.57 10.80 20.48
CA GLN A 68 3.24 10.18 20.42
C GLN A 68 3.32 8.77 19.82
N THR A 69 2.61 7.81 20.40
CA THR A 69 2.50 6.44 19.86
C THR A 69 1.62 6.44 18.62
N MET A 70 2.09 5.80 17.54
CA MET A 70 1.30 5.70 16.32
C MET A 70 0.11 4.74 16.50
N ASN A 71 -1.09 5.16 16.06
CA ASN A 71 -2.27 4.32 16.08
C ASN A 71 -2.21 3.21 15.01
N ARG A 72 -2.63 1.99 15.37
CA ARG A 72 -2.73 0.83 14.45
C ARG A 72 -3.97 0.93 13.55
N THR A 73 -4.02 1.89 12.63
CA THR A 73 -5.27 2.23 11.93
C THR A 73 -5.73 1.21 10.89
N ALA A 74 -4.85 0.58 10.11
CA ALA A 74 -5.31 -0.28 9.01
C ALA A 74 -5.94 -1.61 9.46
N ARG A 75 -5.42 -2.22 10.54
CA ARG A 75 -6.10 -3.34 11.21
C ARG A 75 -7.39 -2.87 11.88
N ALA A 76 -7.37 -1.68 12.50
CA ALA A 76 -8.55 -1.08 13.12
C ALA A 76 -9.66 -0.81 12.10
N VAL A 77 -9.35 -0.39 10.87
CA VAL A 77 -10.33 -0.13 9.81
C VAL A 77 -11.04 -1.40 9.37
N ARG A 78 -10.29 -2.47 9.08
CA ARG A 78 -10.92 -3.75 8.76
C ARG A 78 -11.75 -4.28 9.94
N LEU A 79 -11.24 -4.17 11.16
CA LEU A 79 -11.97 -4.61 12.36
C LEU A 79 -13.26 -3.79 12.58
N ARG A 80 -13.22 -2.47 12.35
CA ARG A 80 -14.40 -1.59 12.42
C ARG A 80 -15.42 -1.86 11.32
N LEU A 81 -14.97 -2.23 10.12
CA LEU A 81 -15.87 -2.51 9.00
C LEU A 81 -16.32 -3.98 8.93
N ARG A 82 -15.69 -4.88 9.69
CA ARG A 82 -16.05 -6.30 9.71
C ARG A 82 -17.54 -6.56 10.02
N PRO A 83 -18.18 -5.89 11.00
CA PRO A 83 -19.61 -6.08 11.25
C PRO A 83 -20.48 -5.78 10.02
N ILE A 84 -20.12 -4.73 9.28
CA ILE A 84 -20.83 -4.32 8.07
C ILE A 84 -20.60 -5.33 6.94
N LEU A 85 -19.37 -5.82 6.79
CA LEU A 85 -19.04 -6.80 5.75
C LEU A 85 -19.68 -8.19 6.00
N VAL A 86 -19.87 -8.57 7.27
CA VAL A 86 -20.49 -9.84 7.68
C VAL A 86 -22.03 -9.74 7.74
N SER A 87 -22.60 -8.54 7.79
CA SER A 87 -24.04 -8.30 7.84
C SER A 87 -24.83 -8.93 6.68
N ARG A 88 -26.17 -8.93 6.77
CA ARG A 88 -27.06 -9.42 5.69
C ARG A 88 -27.20 -8.48 4.49
N LEU A 89 -26.32 -7.49 4.35
CA LEU A 89 -26.34 -6.57 3.20
C LEU A 89 -26.12 -7.31 1.87
N PRO A 90 -26.70 -6.81 0.77
CA PRO A 90 -26.43 -7.34 -0.57
C PRO A 90 -24.94 -7.32 -0.89
N THR A 91 -24.45 -8.38 -1.55
CA THR A 91 -23.03 -8.54 -1.92
C THR A 91 -22.51 -7.35 -2.73
N ARG A 92 -23.34 -6.77 -3.62
CA ARG A 92 -22.99 -5.56 -4.39
C ARG A 92 -22.63 -4.37 -3.50
N THR A 93 -23.41 -4.12 -2.45
CA THR A 93 -23.18 -3.02 -1.50
C THR A 93 -21.89 -3.25 -0.72
N LYS A 94 -21.63 -4.48 -0.28
CA LYS A 94 -20.39 -4.84 0.42
C LYS A 94 -19.16 -4.63 -0.47
N ILE A 95 -19.24 -5.00 -1.75
CA ILE A 95 -18.18 -4.76 -2.73
C ILE A 95 -17.97 -3.25 -2.93
N ALA A 96 -19.03 -2.45 -3.01
CA ALA A 96 -18.93 -1.00 -3.16
C ALA A 96 -18.21 -0.38 -1.96
N ILE A 97 -18.55 -0.78 -0.73
CA ILE A 97 -17.88 -0.34 0.51
C ILE A 97 -16.40 -0.74 0.48
N TYR A 98 -16.08 -1.97 0.08
CA TYR A 98 -14.71 -2.41 -0.08
C TYR A 98 -13.93 -1.53 -1.07
N LYS A 99 -14.47 -1.31 -2.28
CA LYS A 99 -13.82 -0.51 -3.33
C LYS A 99 -13.63 0.95 -2.89
N CYS A 100 -14.62 1.52 -2.21
CA CYS A 100 -14.64 2.93 -1.83
C CYS A 100 -13.72 3.26 -0.64
N TYR A 101 -13.61 2.37 0.35
CA TYR A 101 -12.97 2.71 1.62
C TYR A 101 -11.77 1.83 1.97
N ILE A 102 -11.87 0.53 1.73
CA ILE A 102 -10.80 -0.42 2.10
C ILE A 102 -9.72 -0.44 1.03
N ARG A 103 -10.10 -0.53 -0.24
CA ARG A 103 -9.18 -0.55 -1.38
C ARG A 103 -8.52 0.81 -1.60
N SER A 104 -9.28 1.90 -1.51
CA SER A 104 -8.81 3.27 -1.77
C SER A 104 -7.61 3.68 -0.90
N ARG A 105 -7.60 3.31 0.37
CA ARG A 105 -6.53 3.69 1.32
C ARG A 105 -5.12 3.26 0.89
N PRO A 106 -4.83 1.97 0.66
CA PRO A 106 -3.53 1.57 0.15
C PRO A 106 -3.32 1.98 -1.31
N THR A 107 -4.37 2.08 -2.14
CA THR A 107 -4.19 2.32 -3.58
C THR A 107 -4.03 3.79 -3.98
N TYR A 108 -4.34 4.73 -3.09
CA TYR A 108 -4.32 6.17 -3.40
C TYR A 108 -2.96 6.63 -3.95
N ALA A 109 -1.88 6.37 -3.21
CA ALA A 109 -0.52 6.71 -3.62
C ALA A 109 0.21 5.54 -4.33
N ALA A 110 -0.47 4.43 -4.60
CA ALA A 110 0.16 3.21 -5.09
C ALA A 110 0.93 3.36 -6.41
N PRO A 111 0.50 4.19 -7.39
CA PRO A 111 1.32 4.47 -8.57
C PRO A 111 2.75 4.94 -8.27
N ALA A 112 2.97 5.61 -7.12
CA ALA A 112 4.28 6.13 -6.73
C ALA A 112 5.14 5.11 -5.96
N TRP A 113 4.54 4.23 -5.16
CA TRP A 113 5.28 3.37 -4.23
C TRP A 113 5.17 1.87 -4.48
N PHE A 114 4.19 1.41 -5.25
CA PHE A 114 3.95 -0.02 -5.41
C PHE A 114 5.08 -0.73 -6.18
N ALA A 115 5.72 -0.05 -7.13
CA ALA A 115 6.91 -0.54 -7.83
C ALA A 115 8.08 -0.84 -6.88
N LEU A 116 8.16 -0.07 -5.79
CA LEU A 116 9.22 -0.16 -4.80
C LEU A 116 8.98 -1.34 -3.83
N CYS A 117 7.78 -1.92 -3.79
CA CYS A 117 7.49 -3.02 -2.90
C CYS A 117 8.12 -4.34 -3.34
N SER A 118 8.69 -5.06 -2.36
CA SER A 118 9.15 -6.43 -2.57
C SER A 118 7.97 -7.37 -2.87
N LYS A 119 8.22 -8.46 -3.62
CA LYS A 119 7.20 -9.49 -3.92
C LYS A 119 6.45 -9.95 -2.66
N LEU A 120 7.14 -10.13 -1.54
CA LEU A 120 6.54 -10.53 -0.26
C LEU A 120 5.55 -9.49 0.29
N GLN A 121 5.84 -8.20 0.12
CA GLN A 121 4.94 -7.12 0.55
C GLN A 121 3.69 -7.06 -0.34
N CYS A 122 3.85 -7.19 -1.65
CA CYS A 122 2.72 -7.26 -2.59
C CYS A 122 1.81 -8.45 -2.28
N GLN A 123 2.38 -9.64 -2.04
CA GLN A 123 1.64 -10.83 -1.62
C GLN A 123 0.86 -10.61 -0.32
N ARG A 124 1.42 -9.89 0.65
CA ARG A 124 0.74 -9.57 1.91
C ARG A 124 -0.44 -8.63 1.71
N LEU A 125 -0.30 -7.63 0.85
CA LEU A 125 -1.40 -6.72 0.50
C LEU A 125 -2.51 -7.47 -0.26
N GLN A 126 -2.14 -8.33 -1.21
CA GLN A 126 -3.08 -9.20 -1.91
C GLN A 126 -3.79 -10.16 -0.94
N ALA A 127 -3.08 -10.70 0.06
CA ALA A 127 -3.69 -11.52 1.09
C ALA A 127 -4.72 -10.73 1.94
N GLN A 128 -4.49 -9.44 2.19
CA GLN A 128 -5.51 -8.61 2.87
C GLN A 128 -6.78 -8.46 2.03
N GLN A 129 -6.64 -8.23 0.72
CA GLN A 129 -7.77 -8.20 -0.21
C GLN A 129 -8.52 -9.54 -0.20
N ASN A 130 -7.80 -10.67 -0.32
CA ASN A 130 -8.39 -12.00 -0.36
C ASN A 130 -9.20 -12.30 0.90
N VAL A 131 -8.68 -11.94 2.09
CA VAL A 131 -9.43 -12.11 3.36
C VAL A 131 -10.75 -11.32 3.35
N VAL A 132 -10.75 -10.10 2.83
CA VAL A 132 -11.96 -9.27 2.75
C VAL A 132 -12.95 -9.84 1.74
N LEU A 133 -12.50 -10.21 0.53
CA LEU A 133 -13.36 -10.81 -0.49
C LEU A 133 -14.00 -12.11 -0.02
N ARG A 134 -13.24 -12.96 0.67
CA ARG A 134 -13.76 -14.19 1.30
C ARG A 134 -14.81 -13.89 2.36
N THR A 135 -14.61 -12.85 3.16
CA THR A 135 -15.60 -12.43 4.18
C THR A 135 -16.89 -11.94 3.52
N ILE A 136 -16.79 -11.21 2.41
CA ILE A 136 -17.95 -10.72 1.65
C ILE A 136 -18.73 -11.87 1.01
N ALA A 137 -18.03 -12.83 0.41
CA ALA A 137 -18.62 -14.00 -0.23
C ALA A 137 -19.14 -15.06 0.76
N GLY A 138 -18.74 -14.99 2.04
CA GLY A 138 -19.03 -16.05 3.01
C GLY A 138 -18.35 -17.39 2.68
N ALA A 139 -17.24 -17.35 1.94
CA ALA A 139 -16.63 -18.54 1.36
C ALA A 139 -15.73 -19.31 2.35
N GLY A 140 -16.01 -20.61 2.53
CA GLY A 140 -15.20 -21.55 3.30
C GLY A 140 -13.86 -21.88 2.64
N TRP A 141 -12.90 -22.39 3.43
CA TRP A 141 -11.47 -22.54 3.06
C TRP A 141 -11.21 -23.29 1.74
N TYR A 142 -12.15 -24.15 1.33
CA TYR A 142 -12.09 -24.98 0.13
C TYR A 142 -12.27 -24.20 -1.19
N PHE A 143 -12.84 -22.98 -1.16
CA PHE A 143 -12.91 -22.15 -2.35
C PHE A 143 -11.57 -21.47 -2.66
N LYS A 144 -11.09 -21.63 -3.90
CA LYS A 144 -9.91 -20.92 -4.41
C LYS A 144 -10.16 -19.41 -4.46
N ASN A 145 -9.16 -18.61 -4.07
CA ASN A 145 -9.28 -17.15 -4.03
C ASN A 145 -9.54 -16.54 -5.42
N ASP A 146 -8.99 -17.14 -6.48
CA ASP A 146 -9.15 -16.65 -7.84
C ASP A 146 -10.59 -16.81 -8.35
N VAL A 147 -11.27 -17.90 -7.94
CA VAL A 147 -12.70 -18.11 -8.25
C VAL A 147 -13.54 -17.05 -7.56
N ILE A 148 -13.27 -16.78 -6.28
CA ILE A 148 -13.99 -15.73 -5.53
C ILE A 148 -13.79 -14.36 -6.16
N ALA A 149 -12.57 -14.03 -6.58
CA ALA A 149 -12.28 -12.76 -7.24
C ALA A 149 -13.00 -12.63 -8.59
N ARG A 150 -13.03 -13.72 -9.37
CA ARG A 150 -13.73 -13.80 -10.66
C ARG A 150 -15.24 -13.60 -10.49
N ASP A 151 -15.86 -14.30 -9.54
CA ASP A 151 -17.31 -14.25 -9.28
C ASP A 151 -17.74 -12.86 -8.78
N LEU A 152 -16.93 -12.25 -7.90
CA LEU A 152 -17.18 -10.90 -7.39
C LEU A 152 -16.82 -9.80 -8.40
N LYS A 153 -16.22 -10.15 -9.55
CA LYS A 153 -15.71 -9.22 -10.58
C LYS A 153 -14.80 -8.14 -9.97
N VAL A 154 -13.84 -8.58 -9.16
CA VAL A 154 -12.85 -7.71 -8.52
C VAL A 154 -11.46 -8.07 -9.02
N GLU A 155 -10.83 -7.10 -9.68
CA GLU A 155 -9.42 -7.17 -10.12
C GLU A 155 -8.47 -7.36 -8.94
N SER A 156 -7.31 -7.97 -9.21
CA SER A 156 -6.22 -8.05 -8.22
C SER A 156 -5.71 -6.65 -7.88
N LEU A 157 -5.06 -6.52 -6.72
CA LEU A 157 -4.49 -5.24 -6.30
C LEU A 157 -3.44 -4.77 -7.30
N GLU A 158 -2.64 -5.69 -7.83
CA GLU A 158 -1.57 -5.40 -8.79
C GLU A 158 -2.13 -4.85 -10.11
N GLU A 159 -3.12 -5.51 -10.71
CA GLU A 159 -3.77 -5.04 -11.94
C GLU A 159 -4.39 -3.67 -11.75
N PHE A 160 -5.08 -3.47 -10.62
CA PHE A 160 -5.70 -2.20 -10.30
C PHE A 160 -4.67 -1.07 -10.16
N VAL A 161 -3.56 -1.33 -9.48
CA VAL A 161 -2.47 -0.35 -9.33
C VAL A 161 -1.79 -0.07 -10.67
N ARG A 162 -1.59 -1.09 -11.51
CA ARG A 162 -1.04 -0.91 -12.86
C ARG A 162 -1.95 -0.02 -13.72
N MET A 163 -3.24 -0.27 -13.68
CA MET A 163 -4.24 0.56 -14.36
C MET A 163 -4.21 2.01 -13.84
N LEU A 164 -4.10 2.21 -12.52
CA LEU A 164 -3.95 3.54 -11.93
C LEU A 164 -2.65 4.23 -12.38
N ALA A 165 -1.54 3.51 -12.38
CA ALA A 165 -0.24 4.03 -12.82
C ALA A 165 -0.29 4.44 -14.29
N GLN A 166 -0.83 3.59 -15.18
CA GLN A 166 -1.00 3.91 -16.59
C GLN A 166 -1.84 5.17 -16.78
N ARG A 167 -2.98 5.29 -16.09
CA ARG A 167 -3.82 6.49 -16.17
C ARG A 167 -3.11 7.74 -15.65
N ALA A 168 -2.37 7.62 -14.56
CA ALA A 168 -1.64 8.75 -13.97
C ALA A 168 -0.52 9.24 -14.91
N PHE A 169 0.32 8.34 -15.40
CA PHE A 169 1.42 8.68 -16.30
C PHE A 169 0.94 9.15 -17.68
N ASN A 170 -0.09 8.52 -18.26
CA ASN A 170 -0.66 8.98 -19.53
C ASN A 170 -1.25 10.39 -19.41
N ARG A 171 -1.88 10.73 -18.28
CA ARG A 171 -2.37 12.10 -18.04
C ARG A 171 -1.23 13.09 -17.84
N ALA A 172 -0.16 12.67 -17.16
CA ALA A 172 1.03 13.50 -17.00
C ALA A 172 1.67 13.78 -18.36
N ASP A 173 1.83 12.76 -19.20
CA ASP A 173 2.45 12.82 -20.53
C ASP A 173 1.57 13.51 -21.59
N ALA A 174 0.25 13.55 -21.42
CA ALA A 174 -0.69 14.28 -22.29
C ALA A 174 -1.00 15.71 -21.81
N GLY A 175 -0.38 16.15 -20.71
CA GLY A 175 -0.63 17.46 -20.13
C GLY A 175 -0.07 18.61 -20.96
N PRO A 176 -0.46 19.86 -20.68
CA PRO A 176 0.16 21.02 -21.32
C PRO A 176 1.54 21.36 -20.73
N TYR A 177 1.97 20.69 -19.65
CA TYR A 177 3.17 21.02 -18.89
C TYR A 177 4.32 20.05 -19.17
N THR A 178 5.32 20.51 -19.92
CA THR A 178 6.51 19.73 -20.30
C THR A 178 7.36 19.27 -19.12
N SER A 179 7.26 19.93 -17.98
CA SER A 179 7.93 19.51 -16.73
C SER A 179 7.33 18.24 -16.12
N LEU A 180 6.08 17.92 -16.45
CA LEU A 180 5.41 16.69 -16.04
C LEU A 180 5.65 15.56 -17.03
N HIS A 181 5.90 15.90 -18.31
CA HIS A 181 6.41 14.96 -19.30
C HIS A 181 7.74 14.40 -18.79
N ASN A 182 7.89 13.09 -18.78
CA ASN A 182 9.09 12.39 -18.29
C ASN A 182 9.28 12.34 -16.76
N LEU A 183 8.23 12.62 -15.96
CA LEU A 183 8.24 12.25 -14.55
C LEU A 183 8.65 10.78 -14.40
N ALA A 184 9.78 10.54 -13.71
CA ALA A 184 10.44 9.25 -13.47
C ALA A 184 11.42 8.70 -14.54
N LEU A 185 11.73 9.42 -15.64
CA LEU A 185 12.88 9.07 -16.49
C LEU A 185 14.21 9.69 -16.00
N GLN A 186 14.16 10.82 -15.29
CA GLN A 186 15.34 11.66 -15.03
C GLN A 186 16.08 11.39 -13.71
N TYR A 187 15.58 10.51 -12.85
CA TYR A 187 16.34 10.13 -11.65
C TYR A 187 17.20 8.91 -11.97
N TYR A 188 18.52 9.15 -11.99
CA TYR A 188 19.60 8.16 -11.96
C TYR A 188 19.11 6.84 -11.33
N GLN A 189 19.11 5.75 -12.11
CA GLN A 189 18.74 4.43 -11.58
C GLN A 189 19.52 4.22 -10.27
N PRO A 190 18.86 3.96 -9.13
CA PRO A 190 19.58 3.71 -7.91
C PRO A 190 20.53 2.55 -8.15
N THR A 191 21.80 2.70 -7.79
CA THR A 191 22.91 1.74 -8.05
C THR A 191 22.65 0.32 -7.51
N LYS A 192 21.54 0.12 -6.79
CA LYS A 192 21.08 -1.12 -6.19
C LYS A 192 19.98 -1.84 -7.00
N GLY A 193 19.65 -1.39 -8.21
CA GLY A 193 18.69 -2.07 -9.11
C GLY A 193 17.23 -2.04 -8.62
N TYR A 194 16.82 -0.98 -7.92
CA TYR A 194 15.43 -0.84 -7.49
C TYR A 194 14.52 -0.49 -8.68
N HIS A 195 13.32 -1.09 -8.70
CA HIS A 195 12.29 -0.80 -9.70
C HIS A 195 11.78 0.64 -9.58
N LEU A 196 11.62 1.31 -10.71
CA LEU A 196 11.04 2.65 -10.80
C LEU A 196 9.52 2.58 -10.90
N PRO A 197 8.79 3.63 -10.46
CA PRO A 197 7.33 3.71 -10.63
C PRO A 197 6.82 3.44 -12.05
N ARG A 198 7.57 3.86 -13.09
CA ARG A 198 7.25 3.57 -14.51
C ARG A 198 7.51 2.12 -14.92
N ASP A 199 8.29 1.34 -14.18
CA ASP A 199 8.49 -0.10 -14.45
C ASP A 199 7.19 -0.91 -14.26
N LEU A 200 6.18 -0.32 -13.61
CA LEU A 200 4.84 -0.90 -13.55
C LEU A 200 4.17 -0.97 -14.93
N LEU A 201 4.57 -0.11 -15.87
CA LEU A 201 4.00 -0.04 -17.22
C LEU A 201 4.60 -1.08 -18.16
N SER A 202 5.86 -1.50 -17.93
CA SER A 202 6.63 -2.32 -18.89
C SER A 202 6.46 -3.83 -18.75
N LYS A 203 5.75 -4.34 -17.73
CA LYS A 203 5.50 -5.78 -17.59
C LYS A 203 4.12 -6.20 -18.09
N SER A 204 4.03 -6.50 -19.37
CA SER A 204 3.23 -7.65 -19.81
C SER A 204 3.93 -8.91 -19.27
N PHE A 205 3.34 -9.58 -18.29
CA PHE A 205 3.67 -10.98 -18.03
C PHE A 205 3.08 -11.80 -19.17
N ASN A 206 3.73 -11.75 -20.34
CA ASN A 206 3.60 -12.75 -21.38
C ASN A 206 4.99 -12.88 -21.99
N GLU A 207 5.44 -14.13 -22.04
CA GLU A 207 6.64 -14.63 -22.73
C GLU A 207 7.99 -14.41 -22.02
N GLU A 208 8.39 -15.46 -21.29
CA GLU A 208 9.70 -16.15 -21.33
C GLU A 208 9.81 -17.00 -20.05
N LYS A 209 9.98 -18.33 -20.03
CA LYS A 209 10.23 -19.45 -20.96
C LYS A 209 9.72 -20.71 -20.22
N VAL A 210 9.01 -21.64 -20.86
CA VAL A 210 9.56 -22.84 -21.55
C VAL A 210 10.54 -23.61 -20.67
#